data_AF-A0A812YIL0-F1
#
_entry.id   AF-A0A812YIL0-F1
#
_cell.length_a   1.000
_cell.length_b   1.000
_cell.length_c   1.000
_cell.angle_alpha   90.00
_cell.angle_beta   90.00
_cell.angle_gamma   90.00
#
_symmetry.space_group_name_H-M   'P 1'
#
loop_
_entity.id
_entity.type
_entity.pdbx_description
1 polymer ?
#
loop_
_entity_poly.entity_id
_entity_poly.type
_entity_poly.pdbx_seq_one_letter_code
_entity_poly.pdbx_strand_id
1 'polypeptide(L)'
;MPRPKVGAQPPPPPKAKPKAIKWSERQQAERRLQRLLSFQIVQKWRGDASSACLGKLDWSAIESVVYIAGGSGGVMLARFNGPPGPPRLCCLKPQRMEAAGELCASILANALQVRTAPLQVVPMSSDTEQAIREAQLAIDDHRVYLDRLLAGAKHLGVVEFVHGPMMEGQEFVQFFEEGSGRLDRFWFEAGILVAFDCLINNLDRLPIIWDNAGNLKNLMVEPDSGGLKVVGIDQAVRGISAASGLERYVEQLRQLLQVVLGSDTDWLESPFLLRVQRAMQANFQDKFTVHAPALKLGLRQAFRQFAWRWCSGALGQSLDEALNQVMATFGGSAAQVGPLRQLVEVAAATIAEEVEKIELGMMPGPVLKIFRKLIPSGQLTWDELVRLLHLLDPQLEGDQVKKFLSNAFSEPEVLVDCSEFLLLIWEGRPTVCQASTTM
;
A
#
# COMPACT_ATOMS: atom_id res chain seq x y z
N MET A 1 31.12 30.96 69.76
CA MET A 1 30.53 29.60 69.81
C MET A 1 29.55 29.44 68.65
N PRO A 2 29.68 28.40 67.82
CA PRO A 2 28.78 28.19 66.69
C PRO A 2 27.39 27.74 67.17
N ARG A 3 26.32 28.32 66.61
CA ARG A 3 24.94 27.94 66.92
C ARG A 3 24.67 26.50 66.43
N PRO A 4 23.94 25.69 67.21
CA PRO A 4 23.59 24.33 66.80
C PRO A 4 22.68 24.38 65.57
N LYS A 5 23.01 23.59 64.56
CA LYS A 5 22.16 23.38 63.38
C LYS A 5 20.85 22.74 63.85
N VAL A 6 19.75 23.48 63.71
CA VAL A 6 18.39 22.98 63.91
C VAL A 6 18.17 21.84 62.91
N GLY A 7 17.94 20.64 63.40
CA GLY A 7 17.70 19.44 62.59
C GLY A 7 16.51 19.65 61.67
N ALA A 8 16.72 19.47 60.36
CA ALA A 8 15.65 19.51 59.38
C ALA A 8 14.63 18.41 59.70
N GLN A 9 13.36 18.78 59.84
CA GLN A 9 12.27 17.82 59.95
C GLN A 9 12.27 16.92 58.70
N PRO A 10 12.15 15.59 58.86
CA PRO A 10 12.02 14.70 57.72
C PRO A 10 10.78 15.09 56.89
N PRO A 11 10.85 15.05 55.56
CA PRO A 11 9.72 15.39 54.71
C PRO A 11 8.53 14.48 55.07
N PRO A 12 7.30 15.03 55.07
CA PRO A 12 6.12 14.24 55.38
C PRO A 12 6.03 13.06 54.41
N PRO A 13 5.60 11.88 54.88
CA PRO A 13 5.46 10.71 54.02
C PRO A 13 4.56 11.07 52.83
N PRO A 14 4.90 10.60 51.60
CA PRO A 14 4.12 10.92 50.42
C PRO A 14 2.67 10.47 50.65
N LYS A 15 1.73 11.42 50.54
CA LYS A 15 0.30 11.13 50.63
C LYS A 15 -0.01 10.00 49.65
N ALA A 16 -0.58 8.90 50.17
CA ALA A 16 -0.96 7.76 49.36
C ALA A 16 -1.86 8.27 48.21
N LYS A 17 -1.38 8.15 46.96
CA LYS A 17 -2.17 8.51 45.79
C LYS A 17 -3.46 7.68 45.86
N PRO A 18 -4.65 8.28 45.73
CA PRO A 18 -5.90 7.53 45.72
C PRO A 18 -5.78 6.39 44.70
N LYS A 19 -6.09 5.14 45.14
CA LYS A 19 -5.99 3.95 44.31
C LYS A 19 -6.75 4.20 43.00
N ALA A 20 -6.01 4.34 41.90
CA ALA A 20 -6.52 4.52 40.54
C ALA A 20 -7.14 3.23 39.97
N ILE A 21 -8.00 2.57 40.76
CA ILE A 21 -8.51 1.22 40.52
C ILE A 21 -10.02 1.25 40.72
N LYS A 22 -10.73 1.49 39.61
CA LYS A 22 -12.17 1.18 39.30
C LYS A 22 -12.67 1.96 38.07
N TRP A 23 -11.86 2.86 37.51
CA TRP A 23 -12.10 3.49 36.21
C TRP A 23 -11.87 2.55 35.01
N SER A 24 -11.42 1.29 35.20
CA SER A 24 -10.92 0.43 34.12
C SER A 24 -11.97 -0.46 33.43
N GLU A 25 -12.92 -1.07 34.15
CA GLU A 25 -13.82 -2.07 33.55
C GLU A 25 -15.04 -1.45 32.88
N ARG A 26 -15.70 -0.49 33.55
CA ARG A 26 -16.88 0.20 33.01
C ARG A 26 -16.54 0.93 31.71
N GLN A 27 -15.41 1.64 31.65
CA GLN A 27 -14.96 2.32 30.44
C GLN A 27 -14.59 1.33 29.32
N GLN A 28 -14.03 0.17 29.66
CA GLN A 28 -13.76 -0.87 28.67
C GLN A 28 -15.06 -1.48 28.13
N ALA A 29 -16.04 -1.75 28.99
CA ALA A 29 -17.36 -2.24 28.60
C ALA A 29 -18.09 -1.21 27.73
N GLU A 30 -18.06 0.07 28.10
CA GLU A 30 -18.61 1.16 27.31
C GLU A 30 -17.93 1.29 25.95
N ARG A 31 -16.59 1.25 25.88
CA ARG A 31 -15.86 1.24 24.60
C ARG A 31 -16.18 0.02 23.74
N ARG A 32 -16.40 -1.15 24.35
CA ARG A 32 -16.83 -2.36 23.63
C ARG A 32 -18.24 -2.17 23.06
N LEU A 33 -19.16 -1.63 23.87
CA LEU A 33 -20.53 -1.34 23.43
C LEU A 33 -20.53 -0.32 22.27
N GLN A 34 -19.79 0.78 22.41
CA GLN A 34 -19.68 1.78 21.34
C GLN A 34 -19.10 1.17 20.05
N ARG A 35 -18.08 0.32 20.15
CA ARG A 35 -17.54 -0.41 18.97
C ARG A 35 -18.58 -1.31 18.32
N LEU A 36 -19.38 -2.03 19.10
CA LEU A 36 -20.45 -2.89 18.59
C LEU A 36 -21.53 -2.07 17.88
N LEU A 37 -21.94 -0.94 18.46
CA LEU A 37 -22.93 -0.04 17.85
C LEU A 37 -22.40 0.58 16.55
N SER A 38 -21.16 1.10 16.54
CA SER A 38 -20.50 1.57 15.31
C SER A 38 -20.46 0.47 14.26
N PHE A 39 -20.07 -0.74 14.63
CA PHE A 39 -20.00 -1.87 13.71
C PHE A 39 -21.37 -2.20 13.08
N GLN A 40 -22.45 -2.23 13.87
CA GLN A 40 -23.81 -2.45 13.36
C GLN A 40 -24.24 -1.37 12.37
N ILE A 41 -23.94 -0.10 12.65
CA ILE A 41 -24.24 1.02 11.75
C ILE A 41 -23.44 0.90 10.45
N VAL A 42 -22.14 0.60 10.54
CA VAL A 42 -21.27 0.42 9.37
C VAL A 42 -21.77 -0.72 8.49
N GLN A 43 -22.13 -1.86 9.08
CA GLN A 43 -22.71 -3.00 8.33
C GLN A 43 -24.00 -2.60 7.62
N LYS A 44 -24.88 -1.85 8.29
CA LYS A 44 -26.10 -1.34 7.67
C LYS A 44 -25.79 -0.42 6.49
N TRP A 45 -24.89 0.55 6.67
CA TRP A 45 -24.54 1.53 5.62
C TRP A 45 -23.79 0.90 4.44
N ARG A 46 -22.98 -0.13 4.70
CA ARG A 46 -22.27 -0.87 3.65
C ARG A 46 -23.24 -1.55 2.67
N GLY A 47 -24.40 -1.99 3.14
CA GLY A 47 -25.38 -2.70 2.32
C GLY A 47 -26.18 -1.82 1.35
N ASP A 48 -26.25 -0.51 1.59
CA ASP A 48 -27.10 0.40 0.81
C ASP A 48 -26.36 1.59 0.18
N ALA A 49 -25.08 1.78 0.50
CA ALA A 49 -24.29 2.91 0.03
C ALA A 49 -23.14 2.50 -0.91
N SER A 50 -22.73 3.43 -1.76
CA SER A 50 -21.57 3.33 -2.63
C SER A 50 -20.38 4.12 -2.07
N SER A 51 -19.18 3.96 -2.64
CA SER A 51 -18.01 4.73 -2.21
C SER A 51 -18.05 6.12 -2.83
N ALA A 52 -17.69 7.14 -2.06
CA ALA A 52 -17.73 8.51 -2.55
C ALA A 52 -16.58 8.82 -3.51
N CYS A 53 -16.88 9.57 -4.58
CA CYS A 53 -15.85 10.18 -5.40
C CYS A 53 -15.22 11.36 -4.65
N LEU A 54 -13.99 11.18 -4.17
CA LEU A 54 -13.33 12.12 -3.24
C LEU A 54 -13.27 13.55 -3.81
N GLY A 55 -12.92 13.70 -5.09
CA GLY A 55 -12.73 15.02 -5.73
C GLY A 55 -13.99 15.86 -5.94
N LYS A 56 -15.18 15.36 -5.59
CA LYS A 56 -16.48 16.01 -5.84
C LYS A 56 -17.43 15.87 -4.65
N LEU A 57 -16.90 16.00 -3.43
CA LEU A 57 -17.74 16.01 -2.23
C LEU A 57 -18.46 17.34 -2.09
N ASP A 58 -19.79 17.27 -2.05
CA ASP A 58 -20.65 18.37 -1.61
C ASP A 58 -20.83 18.26 -0.10
N TRP A 59 -20.13 19.09 0.66
CA TRP A 59 -20.19 19.07 2.12
C TRP A 59 -21.58 19.40 2.65
N SER A 60 -22.40 20.14 1.91
CA SER A 60 -23.79 20.42 2.31
C SER A 60 -24.70 19.19 2.23
N ALA A 61 -24.27 18.17 1.49
CA ALA A 61 -24.99 16.90 1.33
C ALA A 61 -24.62 15.85 2.39
N ILE A 62 -23.80 16.20 3.39
CA ILE A 62 -23.50 15.29 4.50
C ILE A 62 -24.77 15.06 5.33
N GLU A 63 -25.25 13.82 5.34
CA GLU A 63 -26.46 13.45 6.09
C GLU A 63 -26.09 13.08 7.52
N SER A 64 -25.15 12.15 7.66
CA SER A 64 -24.82 11.58 8.96
C SER A 64 -23.36 11.16 9.07
N VAL A 65 -22.89 11.12 10.31
CA VAL A 65 -21.54 10.65 10.65
C VAL A 65 -21.58 9.65 11.81
N VAL A 66 -20.66 8.69 11.77
CA VAL A 66 -20.43 7.75 12.87
C VAL A 66 -18.94 7.64 13.16
N TYR A 67 -18.57 7.76 14.43
CA TYR A 67 -17.22 7.49 14.87
C TYR A 67 -16.94 5.98 14.86
N ILE A 68 -15.87 5.58 14.20
CA ILE A 68 -15.35 4.22 14.21
C ILE A 68 -14.09 4.21 15.06
N ALA A 69 -14.19 3.55 16.21
CA ALA A 69 -13.07 3.41 17.12
C ALA A 69 -12.06 2.37 16.61
N GLY A 70 -10.84 2.82 16.28
CA GLY A 70 -9.72 1.98 15.84
C GLY A 70 -8.43 2.79 15.66
N GLY A 71 -7.28 2.11 15.63
CA GLY A 71 -5.98 2.74 15.33
C GLY A 71 -5.53 3.89 16.24
N SER A 72 -4.75 4.82 15.67
CA SER A 72 -4.04 5.93 16.34
C SER A 72 -4.92 7.14 16.75
N GLY A 73 -6.23 7.07 16.50
CA GLY A 73 -7.15 8.17 16.82
C GLY A 73 -8.60 8.00 16.39
N GLY A 74 -8.97 6.86 15.79
CA GLY A 74 -10.27 6.64 15.17
C GLY A 74 -10.45 7.39 13.86
N VAL A 75 -11.54 7.04 13.17
CA VAL A 75 -11.96 7.62 11.89
C VAL A 75 -13.46 7.91 11.97
N MET A 76 -13.92 8.97 11.32
CA MET A 76 -15.35 9.20 11.13
C MET A 76 -15.77 8.61 9.80
N LEU A 77 -16.81 7.79 9.77
CA LEU A 77 -17.46 7.44 8.53
C LEU A 77 -18.56 8.45 8.28
N ALA A 78 -18.48 9.13 7.13
CA ALA A 78 -19.47 10.12 6.71
C ALA A 78 -20.32 9.55 5.58
N ARG A 79 -21.63 9.82 5.67
CA ARG A 79 -22.64 9.42 4.71
C ARG A 79 -23.23 10.66 4.04
N PHE A 80 -23.23 10.65 2.71
CA PHE A 80 -23.69 11.76 1.88
C PHE A 80 -24.94 11.37 1.09
N ASN A 81 -25.97 12.20 1.16
CA ASN A 81 -27.19 12.10 0.35
C ASN A 81 -27.11 13.11 -0.79
N GLY A 82 -26.54 12.66 -1.91
CA GLY A 82 -26.31 13.48 -3.09
C GLY A 82 -27.43 13.42 -4.14
N PRO A 83 -27.12 13.79 -5.41
CA PRO A 83 -28.00 13.62 -6.56
C PRO A 83 -28.52 12.16 -6.68
N PRO A 84 -29.56 11.89 -7.49
CA PRO A 84 -30.23 10.58 -7.51
C PRO A 84 -29.26 9.40 -7.64
N GLY A 85 -29.33 8.48 -6.68
CA GLY A 85 -28.45 7.33 -6.57
C GLY A 85 -28.40 6.79 -5.12
N PRO A 86 -27.65 5.71 -4.87
CA PRO A 86 -27.40 5.26 -3.51
C PRO A 86 -26.60 6.33 -2.74
N PRO A 87 -26.77 6.40 -1.41
CA PRO A 87 -25.92 7.21 -0.55
C PRO A 87 -24.43 6.91 -0.78
N ARG A 88 -23.57 7.87 -0.47
CA ARG A 88 -22.12 7.75 -0.67
C ARG A 88 -21.39 7.78 0.66
N LEU A 89 -20.39 6.92 0.83
CA LEU A 89 -19.57 6.81 2.04
C LEU A 89 -18.14 7.25 1.80
N CYS A 90 -17.56 7.95 2.77
CA CYS A 90 -16.12 8.14 2.87
C CYS A 90 -15.66 8.19 4.32
N CYS A 91 -14.39 7.91 4.52
CA CYS A 91 -13.71 7.97 5.80
C CYS A 91 -13.06 9.34 5.98
N LEU A 92 -13.39 10.04 7.07
CA LEU A 92 -12.79 11.32 7.45
C LEU A 92 -11.79 11.10 8.58
N LYS A 93 -10.53 11.43 8.32
CA LYS A 93 -9.40 11.23 9.23
C LYS A 93 -8.65 12.55 9.44
N PRO A 94 -8.48 13.05 10.67
CA PRO A 94 -7.72 14.27 10.91
C PRO A 94 -6.26 14.04 10.53
N GLN A 95 -5.69 14.94 9.73
CA GLN A 95 -4.32 14.81 9.24
C GLN A 95 -3.34 15.42 10.26
N ARG A 96 -2.37 14.62 10.70
CA ARG A 96 -1.41 14.94 11.79
C ARG A 96 0.04 14.77 11.33
N MET A 97 0.91 14.23 12.19
CA MET A 97 2.36 14.15 11.95
C MET A 97 2.70 13.30 10.71
N GLU A 98 1.91 12.27 10.40
CA GLU A 98 2.16 11.37 9.25
C GLU A 98 1.49 11.85 7.95
N ALA A 99 0.81 13.01 7.96
CA ALA A 99 -0.02 13.46 6.85
C ALA A 99 0.71 13.62 5.51
N ALA A 100 1.95 14.12 5.57
CA ALA A 100 2.80 14.25 4.40
C ALA A 100 3.15 12.87 3.81
N GLY A 101 3.45 11.89 4.67
CA GLY A 101 3.74 10.52 4.26
C GLY A 101 2.52 9.81 3.68
N GLU A 102 1.33 10.02 4.27
CA GLU A 102 0.07 9.46 3.80
C GLU A 102 -0.32 9.98 2.40
N LEU A 103 -0.26 11.30 2.20
CA LEU A 103 -0.57 11.91 0.91
C LEU A 103 0.43 11.47 -0.17
N CYS A 104 1.73 11.48 0.15
CA CYS A 104 2.76 10.99 -0.76
C CYS A 104 2.54 9.53 -1.16
N ALA A 105 2.26 8.65 -0.19
CA ALA A 105 1.98 7.24 -0.46
C ALA A 105 0.72 7.04 -1.32
N SER A 106 -0.33 7.83 -1.10
CA SER A 106 -1.54 7.75 -1.93
C SER A 106 -1.29 8.12 -3.40
N ILE A 107 -0.50 9.17 -3.64
CA ILE A 107 -0.18 9.62 -5.01
C ILE A 107 0.70 8.58 -5.71
N LEU A 108 1.74 8.08 -5.03
CA LEU A 108 2.62 7.04 -5.56
C LEU A 108 1.87 5.73 -5.84
N ALA A 109 0.96 5.31 -4.96
CA ALA A 109 0.15 4.12 -5.18
C ALA A 109 -0.67 4.22 -6.46
N ASN A 110 -1.34 5.37 -6.68
CA ASN A 110 -2.09 5.63 -7.90
C ASN A 110 -1.19 5.63 -9.15
N ALA A 111 -0.04 6.30 -9.08
CA ALA A 111 0.92 6.36 -10.20
C ALA A 111 1.42 4.96 -10.59
N LEU A 112 1.67 4.09 -9.59
CA LEU A 112 2.14 2.72 -9.76
C LEU A 112 1.01 1.71 -10.00
N GLN A 113 -0.25 2.15 -10.04
CA GLN A 113 -1.44 1.30 -10.16
C GLN A 113 -1.54 0.23 -9.06
N VAL A 114 -1.02 0.53 -7.87
CA VAL A 114 -1.14 -0.33 -6.68
C VAL A 114 -2.44 0.03 -5.98
N ARG A 115 -3.29 -0.98 -5.71
CA ARG A 115 -4.58 -0.75 -5.06
C ARG A 115 -4.41 -0.40 -3.58
N THR A 116 -4.55 0.87 -3.27
CA THR A 116 -4.79 1.40 -1.93
C THR A 116 -6.08 2.20 -1.91
N ALA A 117 -6.68 2.41 -0.74
CA ALA A 117 -7.77 3.37 -0.59
C ALA A 117 -7.22 4.79 -0.85
N PRO A 118 -7.66 5.49 -1.91
CA PRO A 118 -7.18 6.82 -2.21
C PRO A 118 -7.48 7.77 -1.06
N LEU A 119 -6.52 8.66 -0.82
CA LEU A 119 -6.61 9.74 0.14
C LEU A 119 -6.60 11.06 -0.62
N GLN A 120 -7.59 11.90 -0.34
CA GLN A 120 -7.55 13.31 -0.64
C GLN A 120 -7.40 14.10 0.65
N VAL A 121 -6.54 15.11 0.66
CA VAL A 121 -6.42 16.02 1.79
C VAL A 121 -7.10 17.34 1.45
N VAL A 122 -7.98 17.80 2.32
CA VAL A 122 -8.65 19.08 2.21
C VAL A 122 -8.30 19.98 3.40
N PRO A 123 -8.20 21.31 3.21
CA PRO A 123 -8.10 22.23 4.33
C PRO A 123 -9.35 22.14 5.20
N MET A 124 -9.19 22.23 6.52
CA MET A 124 -10.32 22.33 7.44
C MET A 124 -10.87 23.75 7.40
N SER A 125 -11.77 24.02 6.45
CA SER A 125 -12.48 25.30 6.35
C SER A 125 -13.61 25.40 7.39
N SER A 126 -14.09 26.61 7.66
CA SER A 126 -15.27 26.83 8.51
C SER A 126 -16.48 26.03 8.01
N ASP A 127 -16.68 26.00 6.69
CA ASP A 127 -17.85 25.40 6.08
C ASP A 127 -17.78 23.87 6.14
N THR A 128 -16.60 23.30 5.93
CA THR A 128 -16.34 21.86 6.10
C THR A 128 -16.54 21.45 7.56
N GLU A 129 -15.97 22.20 8.50
CA GLU A 129 -16.12 21.91 9.93
C GLU A 129 -17.59 22.02 10.37
N GLN A 130 -18.27 23.09 9.95
CA GLN A 130 -19.68 23.34 10.26
C GLN A 130 -20.56 22.22 9.69
N ALA A 131 -20.40 21.86 8.42
CA ALA A 131 -21.15 20.78 7.80
C ALA A 131 -21.00 19.45 8.56
N ILE A 132 -19.77 19.10 8.96
CA ILE A 132 -19.52 17.88 9.75
C ILE A 132 -20.17 17.97 11.15
N ARG A 133 -20.16 19.15 11.78
CA ARG A 133 -20.78 19.36 13.10
C ARG A 133 -22.30 19.31 13.04
N GLU A 134 -22.90 19.83 11.97
CA GLU A 134 -24.35 19.86 11.75
C GLU A 134 -24.90 18.52 11.27
N ALA A 135 -24.06 17.65 10.69
CA ALA A 135 -24.43 16.29 10.32
C ALA A 135 -25.06 15.52 11.48
N GLN A 136 -26.04 14.68 11.18
CA GLN A 136 -26.68 13.83 12.17
C GLN A 136 -25.66 12.82 12.73
N LEU A 137 -25.51 12.75 14.05
CA LEU A 137 -24.74 11.68 14.66
C LEU A 137 -25.56 10.40 14.64
N ALA A 138 -24.99 9.32 14.11
CA ALA A 138 -25.64 8.02 14.17
C ALA A 138 -25.72 7.45 15.60
N ILE A 139 -24.85 7.97 16.50
CA ILE A 139 -24.84 7.69 17.94
C ILE A 139 -24.58 9.02 18.66
N ASP A 140 -25.53 9.50 19.45
CA ASP A 140 -25.47 10.83 20.08
C ASP A 140 -24.20 11.05 20.93
N ASP A 141 -23.78 10.02 21.68
CA ASP A 141 -22.58 10.04 22.52
C ASP A 141 -21.27 10.24 21.73
N HIS A 142 -21.30 10.09 20.40
CA HIS A 142 -20.12 10.29 19.57
C HIS A 142 -19.75 11.76 19.34
N ARG A 143 -20.56 12.71 19.81
CA ARG A 143 -20.26 14.14 19.74
C ARG A 143 -18.89 14.48 20.34
N VAL A 144 -18.57 13.88 21.51
CA VAL A 144 -17.29 14.12 22.19
C VAL A 144 -16.10 13.62 21.38
N TYR A 145 -16.25 12.51 20.66
CA TYR A 145 -15.19 11.99 19.78
C TYR A 145 -15.03 12.88 18.55
N LEU A 146 -16.14 13.40 18.02
CA LEU A 146 -16.11 14.35 16.91
C LEU A 146 -15.41 15.65 17.29
N ASP A 147 -15.77 16.25 18.40
CA ASP A 147 -15.13 17.47 18.88
C ASP A 147 -13.63 17.26 19.09
N ARG A 148 -13.23 16.13 19.66
CA ARG A 148 -11.81 15.78 19.84
C ARG A 148 -11.10 15.53 18.52
N LEU A 149 -11.76 14.90 17.55
CA LEU A 149 -11.19 14.56 16.25
C LEU A 149 -10.94 15.82 15.43
N LEU A 150 -11.88 16.77 15.47
CA LEU A 150 -11.78 18.06 14.76
C LEU A 150 -10.93 19.09 15.49
N ALA A 151 -10.81 19.02 16.82
CA ALA A 151 -10.06 19.98 17.61
C ALA A 151 -8.61 20.14 17.14
N GLY A 152 -8.29 21.32 16.59
CA GLY A 152 -6.95 21.69 16.13
C GLY A 152 -6.53 21.03 14.81
N ALA A 153 -7.41 20.29 14.14
CA ALA A 153 -7.14 19.74 12.82
C ALA A 153 -7.11 20.89 11.80
N LYS A 154 -5.95 21.12 11.17
CA LYS A 154 -5.83 22.09 10.07
C LYS A 154 -6.22 21.49 8.72
N HIS A 155 -6.12 20.17 8.62
CA HIS A 155 -6.38 19.42 7.40
C HIS A 155 -7.19 18.17 7.75
N LEU A 156 -8.07 17.79 6.83
CA LEU A 156 -8.87 16.58 6.91
C LEU A 156 -8.52 15.68 5.73
N GLY A 157 -8.21 14.43 6.03
CA GLY A 157 -8.06 13.38 5.05
C GLY A 157 -9.42 12.80 4.76
N VAL A 158 -9.81 12.82 3.50
CA VAL A 158 -10.97 12.13 2.96
C VAL A 158 -10.47 10.88 2.26
N VAL A 159 -10.77 9.73 2.84
CA VAL A 159 -10.32 8.42 2.38
C VAL A 159 -11.50 7.68 1.78
N GLU A 160 -11.27 6.98 0.68
CA GLU A 160 -12.26 6.08 0.08
C GLU A 160 -12.81 5.09 1.13
N PHE A 161 -14.12 4.87 1.10
CA PHE A 161 -14.72 3.77 1.85
C PHE A 161 -14.56 2.46 1.06
N VAL A 162 -13.91 1.49 1.67
CA VAL A 162 -13.68 0.15 1.10
C VAL A 162 -14.79 -0.79 1.59
N HIS A 163 -15.49 -1.43 0.67
CA HIS A 163 -16.75 -2.11 0.99
C HIS A 163 -16.58 -3.43 1.72
N GLY A 164 -15.53 -4.22 1.48
CA GLY A 164 -15.42 -5.50 2.14
C GLY A 164 -14.77 -5.43 3.53
N PRO A 165 -14.61 -6.58 4.19
CA PRO A 165 -14.05 -6.64 5.53
C PRO A 165 -12.56 -6.34 5.57
N MET A 166 -12.10 -5.94 6.76
CA MET A 166 -10.67 -5.97 7.11
C MET A 166 -10.21 -7.43 7.17
N MET A 167 -8.92 -7.67 6.91
CA MET A 167 -8.29 -8.98 6.98
C MET A 167 -8.05 -9.39 8.44
N GLU A 168 -9.14 -9.55 9.20
CA GLU A 168 -9.13 -10.02 10.58
C GLU A 168 -10.45 -10.74 10.91
N GLY A 169 -10.37 -11.79 11.71
CA GLY A 169 -11.53 -12.41 12.35
C GLY A 169 -12.39 -13.26 11.40
N GLN A 170 -13.57 -13.65 11.89
CA GLN A 170 -14.48 -14.56 11.19
C GLN A 170 -15.16 -13.92 9.98
N GLU A 171 -15.40 -12.61 10.00
CA GLU A 171 -16.06 -11.91 8.87
C GLU A 171 -15.23 -12.03 7.59
N PHE A 172 -13.90 -11.85 7.69
CA PHE A 172 -13.00 -12.05 6.56
C PHE A 172 -13.02 -13.48 6.04
N VAL A 173 -12.96 -14.47 6.95
CA VAL A 173 -12.94 -15.90 6.57
C VAL A 173 -14.23 -16.26 5.83
N GLN A 174 -15.40 -15.87 6.37
CA GLN A 174 -16.69 -16.09 5.72
C GLN A 174 -16.77 -15.40 4.36
N PHE A 175 -16.39 -14.12 4.31
CA PHE A 175 -16.37 -13.36 3.05
C PHE A 175 -15.46 -14.00 2.00
N PHE A 176 -14.31 -14.53 2.42
CA PHE A 176 -13.38 -15.23 1.54
C PHE A 176 -13.96 -16.56 1.03
N GLU A 177 -14.57 -17.35 1.92
CA GLU A 177 -15.21 -18.63 1.57
C GLU A 177 -16.42 -18.46 0.63
N GLU A 178 -17.26 -17.45 0.88
CA GLU A 178 -18.44 -17.14 0.06
C GLU A 178 -18.09 -16.58 -1.31
N GLY A 179 -17.04 -15.75 -1.39
CA GLY A 179 -16.62 -15.06 -2.62
C GLY A 179 -15.94 -15.95 -3.67
N SER A 180 -16.08 -17.28 -3.60
CA SER A 180 -15.33 -18.27 -4.40
C SER A 180 -13.80 -18.13 -4.27
N GLY A 181 -13.35 -17.59 -3.13
CA GLY A 181 -12.03 -17.02 -2.87
C GLY A 181 -10.88 -17.73 -3.56
N ARG A 182 -10.44 -17.16 -4.69
CA ARG A 182 -9.22 -17.58 -5.39
C ARG A 182 -8.01 -17.19 -4.54
N LEU A 183 -7.59 -18.12 -3.69
CA LEU A 183 -6.48 -17.94 -2.75
C LEU A 183 -5.19 -17.53 -3.45
N ASP A 184 -4.95 -18.08 -4.64
CA ASP A 184 -3.88 -17.67 -5.53
C ASP A 184 -3.99 -16.18 -5.90
N ARG A 185 -5.15 -15.74 -6.40
CA ARG A 185 -5.36 -14.34 -6.80
C ARG A 185 -5.22 -13.38 -5.63
N PHE A 186 -5.83 -13.69 -4.48
CA PHE A 186 -5.70 -12.87 -3.27
C PHE A 186 -4.23 -12.67 -2.89
N TRP A 187 -3.45 -13.75 -2.82
CA TRP A 187 -2.05 -13.66 -2.41
C TRP A 187 -1.17 -12.99 -3.47
N PHE A 188 -1.51 -13.11 -4.75
CA PHE A 188 -0.88 -12.34 -5.80
C PHE A 188 -1.08 -10.82 -5.61
N GLU A 189 -2.32 -10.36 -5.42
CA GLU A 189 -2.63 -8.95 -5.16
C GLU A 189 -1.97 -8.45 -3.87
N ALA A 190 -1.98 -9.28 -2.81
CA ALA A 190 -1.26 -8.99 -1.57
C ALA A 190 0.25 -8.84 -1.81
N GLY A 191 0.85 -9.66 -2.69
CA GLY A 191 2.25 -9.54 -3.07
C GLY A 191 2.58 -8.21 -3.75
N ILE A 192 1.70 -7.73 -4.63
CA ILE A 192 1.85 -6.40 -5.26
C ILE A 192 1.83 -5.30 -4.18
N LEU A 193 0.85 -5.36 -3.28
CA LEU A 193 0.72 -4.38 -2.21
C LEU A 193 1.92 -4.40 -1.24
N VAL A 194 2.45 -5.58 -0.91
CA VAL A 194 3.61 -5.71 -0.02
C VAL A 194 4.89 -5.22 -0.68
N ALA A 195 5.07 -5.43 -1.98
CA ALA A 195 6.19 -4.83 -2.71
C ALA A 195 6.12 -3.29 -2.64
N PHE A 196 4.92 -2.73 -2.76
CA PHE A 196 4.71 -1.29 -2.58
C PHE A 196 5.04 -0.86 -1.14
N ASP A 197 4.63 -1.62 -0.13
CA ASP A 197 5.01 -1.36 1.26
C ASP A 197 6.52 -1.35 1.46
N CYS A 198 7.25 -2.26 0.81
CA CYS A 198 8.70 -2.23 0.80
C CYS A 198 9.21 -0.91 0.21
N LEU A 199 8.74 -0.49 -0.97
CA LEU A 199 9.16 0.76 -1.64
C LEU A 199 8.96 2.00 -0.76
N ILE A 200 7.84 2.09 -0.02
CA ILE A 200 7.52 3.25 0.83
C ILE A 200 7.90 3.09 2.31
N ASN A 201 8.57 1.98 2.66
CA ASN A 201 8.87 1.58 4.04
C ASN A 201 7.63 1.56 4.97
N ASN A 202 6.49 1.09 4.46
CA ASN A 202 5.29 0.96 5.27
C ASN A 202 5.33 -0.33 6.11
N LEU A 203 5.79 -0.17 7.34
CA LEU A 203 5.99 -1.27 8.28
C LEU A 203 4.72 -1.82 8.95
N ASP A 204 3.55 -1.23 8.71
CA ASP A 204 2.33 -1.54 9.50
C ASP A 204 1.38 -2.56 8.85
N ARG A 205 1.67 -3.10 7.66
CA ARG A 205 0.77 -4.10 7.03
C ARG A 205 1.25 -5.53 7.26
N LEU A 206 2.07 -6.05 6.35
CA LEU A 206 2.62 -7.41 6.42
C LEU A 206 4.11 -7.36 6.76
N PRO A 207 4.59 -8.18 7.71
CA PRO A 207 5.95 -8.10 8.20
C PRO A 207 6.93 -8.87 7.30
N ILE A 208 7.18 -8.37 6.09
CA ILE A 208 8.10 -9.07 5.17
C ILE A 208 9.57 -8.80 5.55
N ILE A 209 10.04 -7.55 5.40
CA ILE A 209 11.42 -7.14 5.74
C ILE A 209 11.54 -6.56 7.16
N TRP A 210 10.42 -6.40 7.86
CA TRP A 210 10.37 -5.86 9.22
C TRP A 210 10.17 -6.95 10.26
N ASP A 211 10.77 -6.76 11.43
CA ASP A 211 10.63 -7.67 12.57
C ASP A 211 9.52 -7.17 13.52
N ASN A 212 8.30 -7.14 13.00
CA ASN A 212 7.10 -6.79 13.76
C ASN A 212 5.99 -7.83 13.48
N ALA A 213 4.86 -7.70 14.17
CA ALA A 213 3.74 -8.65 14.01
C ALA A 213 2.89 -8.37 12.76
N GLY A 214 3.14 -7.26 12.06
CA GLY A 214 2.20 -6.66 11.11
C GLY A 214 0.94 -6.12 11.78
N ASN A 215 0.10 -5.49 10.98
CA ASN A 215 -1.27 -5.13 11.34
C ASN A 215 -2.19 -5.40 10.14
N LEU A 216 -2.75 -6.61 10.12
CA LEU A 216 -3.60 -7.11 9.04
C LEU A 216 -4.90 -6.32 8.88
N LYS A 217 -5.28 -5.50 9.88
CA LYS A 217 -6.44 -4.60 9.78
C LYS A 217 -6.27 -3.56 8.69
N ASN A 218 -5.03 -3.27 8.32
CA ASN A 218 -4.71 -2.32 7.26
C ASN A 218 -4.75 -2.96 5.86
N LEU A 219 -5.17 -4.23 5.77
CA LEU A 219 -5.57 -4.87 4.52
C LEU A 219 -7.09 -5.09 4.56
N MET A 220 -7.75 -4.66 3.50
CA MET A 220 -9.16 -4.92 3.27
C MET A 220 -9.31 -5.69 1.97
N VAL A 221 -10.46 -6.34 1.78
CA VAL A 221 -10.81 -7.00 0.52
C VAL A 221 -12.07 -6.42 -0.07
N GLU A 222 -12.21 -6.48 -1.38
CA GLU A 222 -13.44 -6.12 -2.09
C GLU A 222 -13.77 -7.21 -3.13
N PRO A 223 -15.07 -7.43 -3.42
CA PRO A 223 -15.45 -8.27 -4.55
C PRO A 223 -14.94 -7.67 -5.86
N ASP A 224 -14.47 -8.52 -6.77
CA ASP A 224 -14.08 -8.16 -8.13
C ASP A 224 -14.62 -9.22 -9.11
N SER A 225 -14.75 -8.86 -10.40
CA SER A 225 -15.37 -9.72 -11.41
C SER A 225 -14.68 -11.07 -11.62
N GLY A 226 -13.46 -11.26 -11.11
CA GLY A 226 -12.74 -12.53 -11.15
C GLY A 226 -12.18 -13.00 -9.81
N GLY A 227 -12.77 -12.58 -8.68
CA GLY A 227 -12.36 -13.01 -7.35
C GLY A 227 -12.34 -11.87 -6.34
N LEU A 228 -11.28 -11.79 -5.55
CA LEU A 228 -11.11 -10.76 -4.51
C LEU A 228 -10.00 -9.81 -4.90
N LYS A 229 -10.25 -8.51 -4.72
CA LYS A 229 -9.24 -7.46 -4.80
C LYS A 229 -8.72 -7.14 -3.41
N VAL A 230 -7.41 -7.06 -3.25
CA VAL A 230 -6.78 -6.63 -2.00
C VAL A 230 -6.63 -5.11 -2.04
N VAL A 231 -7.04 -4.45 -0.96
CA VAL A 231 -6.99 -3.00 -0.82
C VAL A 231 -6.17 -2.65 0.42
N GLY A 232 -5.07 -1.95 0.20
CA GLY A 232 -4.30 -1.38 1.31
C GLY A 232 -4.97 -0.12 1.86
N ILE A 233 -5.13 -0.02 3.17
CA ILE A 233 -5.50 1.23 3.86
C ILE A 233 -4.37 1.73 4.74
N ASP A 234 -4.49 2.98 5.19
CA ASP A 234 -3.57 3.63 6.13
C ASP A 234 -2.09 3.60 5.66
N GLN A 235 -1.88 3.72 4.35
CA GLN A 235 -0.53 3.80 3.76
C GLN A 235 0.16 5.11 4.12
N ALA A 236 1.45 5.05 4.45
CA ALA A 236 2.29 6.22 4.65
C ALA A 236 3.74 5.93 4.26
N VAL A 237 4.39 6.89 3.59
CA VAL A 237 5.85 6.86 3.40
C VAL A 237 6.52 7.15 4.74
N ARG A 238 7.38 6.25 5.22
CA ARG A 238 8.07 6.39 6.52
C ARG A 238 9.57 6.56 6.35
N GLY A 239 10.00 7.80 6.13
CA GLY A 239 11.41 8.16 5.97
C GLY A 239 12.30 7.63 7.10
N ILE A 240 13.54 7.28 6.77
CA ILE A 240 14.54 6.77 7.73
C ILE A 240 15.65 7.80 7.87
N SER A 241 15.62 8.59 8.95
CA SER A 241 16.60 9.66 9.16
C SER A 241 17.99 9.17 9.58
N ALA A 242 18.09 7.98 10.19
CA ALA A 242 19.36 7.42 10.65
C ALA A 242 20.02 6.62 9.53
N ALA A 243 21.25 6.99 9.15
CA ALA A 243 21.99 6.33 8.06
C ALA A 243 22.12 4.81 8.26
N SER A 244 22.47 4.35 9.46
CA SER A 244 22.57 2.92 9.77
C SER A 244 21.23 2.18 9.69
N GLY A 245 20.12 2.88 9.95
CA GLY A 245 18.78 2.34 9.75
C GLY A 245 18.45 2.18 8.27
N LEU A 246 18.82 3.16 7.46
CA LEU A 246 18.62 3.14 6.01
C LEU A 246 19.47 2.05 5.36
N GLU A 247 20.73 1.90 5.75
CA GLU A 247 21.62 0.82 5.29
C GLU A 247 21.02 -0.56 5.60
N ARG A 248 20.53 -0.77 6.83
CA ARG A 248 19.88 -2.04 7.21
C ARG A 248 18.63 -2.31 6.39
N TYR A 249 17.81 -1.28 6.17
CA TYR A 249 16.61 -1.41 5.35
C TYR A 249 16.96 -1.80 3.90
N VAL A 250 17.96 -1.12 3.29
CA VAL A 250 18.45 -1.44 1.95
C VAL A 250 18.96 -2.88 1.87
N GLU A 251 19.73 -3.32 2.87
CA GLU A 251 20.26 -4.68 2.91
C GLU A 251 19.13 -5.72 3.01
N GLN A 252 18.13 -5.50 3.87
CA GLN A 252 16.95 -6.39 3.94
C GLN A 252 16.17 -6.41 2.62
N LEU A 253 16.06 -5.26 1.94
CA LEU A 253 15.39 -5.16 0.64
C LEU A 253 16.16 -5.93 -0.45
N ARG A 254 17.50 -5.82 -0.50
CA ARG A 254 18.34 -6.61 -1.42
C ARG A 254 18.19 -8.11 -1.19
N GLN A 255 18.24 -8.54 0.06
CA GLN A 255 18.04 -9.94 0.42
C GLN A 255 16.66 -10.45 0.00
N LEU A 256 15.61 -9.66 0.21
CA LEU A 256 14.27 -10.01 -0.26
C LEU A 256 14.22 -10.15 -1.79
N LEU A 257 14.78 -9.19 -2.53
CA LEU A 257 14.79 -9.20 -4.00
C LEU A 257 15.50 -10.44 -4.55
N GLN A 258 16.65 -10.80 -3.99
CA GLN A 258 17.40 -12.00 -4.38
C GLN A 258 16.57 -13.28 -4.22
N VAL A 259 15.84 -13.41 -3.12
CA VAL A 259 14.98 -14.57 -2.85
C VAL A 259 13.74 -14.56 -3.75
N VAL A 260 13.07 -13.42 -3.92
CA VAL A 260 11.84 -13.29 -4.71
C VAL A 260 12.10 -13.48 -6.21
N LEU A 261 13.23 -13.00 -6.70
CA LEU A 261 13.61 -13.09 -8.12
C LEU A 261 14.40 -14.36 -8.45
N GLY A 262 14.98 -15.00 -7.43
CA GLY A 262 15.69 -16.28 -7.53
C GLY A 262 14.77 -17.51 -7.59
N SER A 263 15.31 -18.65 -7.14
CA SER A 263 14.63 -19.94 -7.25
C SER A 263 13.42 -20.08 -6.32
N ASP A 264 12.51 -20.99 -6.63
CA ASP A 264 11.34 -21.24 -5.75
C ASP A 264 11.72 -21.90 -4.43
N THR A 265 12.77 -22.72 -4.43
CA THR A 265 13.31 -23.33 -3.20
C THR A 265 13.76 -22.27 -2.21
N ASP A 266 14.54 -21.27 -2.67
CA ASP A 266 15.03 -20.19 -1.80
C ASP A 266 13.87 -19.42 -1.15
N TRP A 267 12.78 -19.20 -1.88
CA TRP A 267 11.59 -18.51 -1.36
C TRP A 267 10.87 -19.30 -0.28
N LEU A 268 10.64 -20.59 -0.50
CA LEU A 268 9.90 -21.45 0.43
C LEU A 268 10.62 -21.61 1.78
N GLU A 269 11.96 -21.56 1.77
CA GLU A 269 12.80 -21.66 2.97
C GLU A 269 13.15 -20.29 3.56
N SER A 270 12.73 -19.19 2.92
CA SER A 270 13.16 -17.86 3.31
C SER A 270 12.60 -17.40 4.65
N PRO A 271 13.39 -16.63 5.44
CA PRO A 271 12.88 -16.00 6.65
C PRO A 271 11.77 -14.99 6.36
N PHE A 272 11.72 -14.42 5.15
CA PHE A 272 10.70 -13.46 4.73
C PHE A 272 9.30 -14.10 4.65
N LEU A 273 9.18 -15.24 3.96
CA LEU A 273 7.92 -15.97 3.89
C LEU A 273 7.50 -16.48 5.28
N LEU A 274 8.46 -16.96 6.07
CA LEU A 274 8.17 -17.47 7.41
C LEU A 274 7.60 -16.39 8.35
N ARG A 275 8.06 -15.13 8.25
CA ARG A 275 7.48 -14.01 9.01
C ARG A 275 6.01 -13.78 8.62
N VAL A 276 5.71 -13.76 7.32
CA VAL A 276 4.33 -13.63 6.82
C VAL A 276 3.46 -14.80 7.31
N GLN A 277 3.94 -16.03 7.19
CA GLN A 277 3.23 -17.22 7.68
C GLN A 277 2.94 -17.16 9.18
N ARG A 278 3.91 -16.71 10.00
CA ARG A 278 3.71 -16.53 11.45
C ARG A 278 2.67 -15.46 11.75
N ALA A 279 2.70 -14.32 11.05
CA ALA A 279 1.70 -13.28 11.20
C ALA A 279 0.29 -13.80 10.85
N MET A 280 0.18 -14.59 9.77
CA MET A 280 -1.08 -15.23 9.39
C MET A 280 -1.56 -16.24 10.41
N GLN A 281 -0.68 -17.12 10.89
CA GLN A 281 -1.01 -18.12 11.90
C GLN A 281 -1.47 -17.46 13.21
N ALA A 282 -0.84 -16.34 13.60
CA ALA A 282 -1.23 -15.61 14.81
C ALA A 282 -2.64 -15.00 14.70
N ASN A 283 -3.08 -14.58 13.51
CA ASN A 283 -4.36 -13.90 13.30
C ASN A 283 -5.50 -14.85 12.91
N PHE A 284 -5.19 -15.94 12.18
CA PHE A 284 -6.19 -16.84 11.61
C PHE A 284 -6.08 -18.29 12.08
N GLN A 285 -5.06 -18.63 12.87
CA GLN A 285 -4.75 -20.02 13.23
C GLN A 285 -4.60 -20.84 11.94
N ASP A 286 -5.30 -21.98 11.83
CA ASP A 286 -5.24 -22.87 10.65
C ASP A 286 -6.35 -22.58 9.63
N LYS A 287 -7.14 -21.52 9.81
CA LYS A 287 -8.30 -21.21 8.95
C LYS A 287 -7.94 -20.52 7.64
N PHE A 288 -6.76 -19.93 7.55
CA PHE A 288 -6.33 -19.19 6.38
C PHE A 288 -4.81 -19.29 6.19
N THR A 289 -4.40 -19.88 5.07
CA THR A 289 -2.99 -20.20 4.81
C THR A 289 -2.39 -19.29 3.73
N VAL A 290 -1.07 -19.11 3.80
CA VAL A 290 -0.33 -18.33 2.80
C VAL A 290 -0.15 -19.16 1.53
N HIS A 291 -0.64 -18.67 0.39
CA HIS A 291 -0.34 -19.25 -0.92
C HIS A 291 0.99 -18.71 -1.44
N ALA A 292 2.08 -19.29 -0.94
CA ALA A 292 3.45 -18.81 -1.14
C ALA A 292 3.85 -18.55 -2.60
N PRO A 293 3.52 -19.41 -3.60
CA PRO A 293 3.87 -19.15 -5.00
C PRO A 293 3.21 -17.90 -5.58
N ALA A 294 1.97 -17.63 -5.18
CA ALA A 294 1.22 -16.47 -5.70
C ALA A 294 1.70 -15.17 -5.04
N LEU A 295 1.97 -15.21 -3.73
CA LEU A 295 2.60 -14.09 -3.04
C LEU A 295 3.95 -13.71 -3.68
N LYS A 296 4.80 -14.71 -3.97
CA LYS A 296 6.07 -14.51 -4.69
C LYS A 296 5.84 -13.89 -6.06
N LEU A 297 4.88 -14.40 -6.82
CA LEU A 297 4.55 -13.91 -8.16
C LEU A 297 4.15 -12.43 -8.14
N GLY A 298 3.28 -12.04 -7.20
CA GLY A 298 2.85 -10.64 -7.03
C GLY A 298 4.01 -9.71 -6.65
N LEU A 299 4.83 -10.12 -5.67
CA LEU A 299 6.04 -9.37 -5.29
C LEU A 299 6.97 -9.15 -6.48
N ARG A 300 7.27 -10.23 -7.21
CA ARG A 300 8.14 -10.22 -8.38
C ARG A 300 7.63 -9.29 -9.49
N GLN A 301 6.33 -9.36 -9.79
CA GLN A 301 5.72 -8.49 -10.80
C GLN A 301 5.84 -7.02 -10.42
N ALA A 302 5.50 -6.67 -9.17
CA ALA A 302 5.57 -5.30 -8.70
C ALA A 302 7.01 -4.76 -8.66
N PHE A 303 7.98 -5.53 -8.16
CA PHE A 303 9.39 -5.09 -8.15
C PHE A 303 9.94 -4.82 -9.56
N ARG A 304 9.58 -5.64 -10.55
CA ARG A 304 9.94 -5.38 -11.96
C ARG A 304 9.31 -4.10 -12.49
N GLN A 305 8.01 -3.92 -12.22
CA GLN A 305 7.30 -2.71 -12.62
C GLN A 305 7.94 -1.46 -12.01
N PHE A 306 8.34 -1.51 -10.73
CA PHE A 306 8.99 -0.39 -10.03
C PHE A 306 10.39 -0.12 -10.58
N ALA A 307 11.19 -1.17 -10.80
CA ALA A 307 12.50 -1.07 -11.44
C ALA A 307 12.39 -0.40 -12.81
N TRP A 308 11.47 -0.86 -13.66
CA TRP A 308 11.25 -0.28 -14.97
C TRP A 308 10.85 1.20 -14.90
N ARG A 309 9.85 1.55 -14.08
CA ARG A 309 9.42 2.95 -13.92
C ARG A 309 10.49 3.84 -13.34
N TRP A 310 11.38 3.30 -12.51
CA TRP A 310 12.54 4.02 -12.02
C TRP A 310 13.54 4.30 -13.14
N CYS A 311 13.92 3.27 -13.90
CA CYS A 311 14.87 3.40 -15.01
C CYS A 311 14.37 4.32 -16.13
N SER A 312 13.07 4.32 -16.42
CA SER A 312 12.46 5.24 -17.40
C SER A 312 12.26 6.67 -16.88
N GLY A 313 12.50 6.92 -15.60
CA GLY A 313 12.27 8.21 -14.93
C GLY A 313 10.81 8.49 -14.56
N ALA A 314 9.85 7.64 -14.95
CA ALA A 314 8.43 7.82 -14.65
C ALA A 314 8.11 7.82 -13.14
N LEU A 315 8.78 6.97 -12.37
CA LEU A 315 8.64 6.95 -10.90
C LEU A 315 9.26 8.20 -10.26
N GLY A 316 10.40 8.68 -10.78
CA GLY A 316 11.02 9.93 -10.31
C GLY A 316 10.10 11.13 -10.52
N GLN A 317 9.48 11.24 -11.70
CA GLN A 317 8.48 12.28 -12.00
C GLN A 317 7.26 12.19 -11.07
N SER A 318 6.74 10.98 -10.85
CA SER A 318 5.60 10.74 -9.95
C SER A 318 5.93 11.12 -8.49
N LEU A 319 7.17 10.87 -8.05
CA LEU A 319 7.64 11.27 -6.73
C LEU A 319 7.76 12.80 -6.63
N ASP A 320 8.29 13.47 -7.64
CA ASP A 320 8.38 14.93 -7.64
C ASP A 320 6.98 15.58 -7.62
N GLU A 321 6.02 15.07 -8.40
CA GLU A 321 4.61 15.49 -8.31
C GLU A 321 4.03 15.28 -6.90
N ALA A 322 4.25 14.10 -6.31
CA ALA A 322 3.76 13.79 -4.98
C ALA A 322 4.31 14.76 -3.93
N LEU A 323 5.61 15.03 -3.95
CA LEU A 323 6.27 15.93 -3.00
C LEU A 323 5.86 17.39 -3.22
N ASN A 324 5.68 17.82 -4.47
CA ASN A 324 5.15 19.15 -4.79
C ASN A 324 3.73 19.32 -4.23
N GLN A 325 2.87 18.32 -4.39
CA GLN A 325 1.52 18.36 -3.83
C GLN A 325 1.53 18.36 -2.30
N VAL A 326 2.42 17.60 -1.66
CA VAL A 326 2.62 17.62 -0.20
C VAL A 326 3.04 19.01 0.28
N MET A 327 4.02 19.64 -0.37
CA MET A 327 4.47 20.99 -0.02
C MET A 327 3.35 22.02 -0.20
N ALA A 328 2.63 21.95 -1.32
CA ALA A 328 1.50 22.84 -1.60
C ALA A 328 0.36 22.67 -0.57
N THR A 329 0.08 21.44 -0.16
CA THR A 329 -1.03 21.14 0.77
C THR A 329 -0.70 21.59 2.19
N PHE A 330 0.49 21.28 2.70
CA PHE A 330 0.81 21.48 4.12
C PHE A 330 1.62 22.76 4.41
N GLY A 331 2.00 23.52 3.38
CA GLY A 331 2.93 24.65 3.51
C GLY A 331 4.29 24.21 4.09
N GLY A 332 4.65 22.95 3.87
CA GLY A 332 5.77 22.28 4.53
C GLY A 332 7.12 22.79 4.05
N SER A 333 8.11 22.74 4.93
CA SER A 333 9.50 23.02 4.55
C SER A 333 10.13 21.80 3.85
N ALA A 334 11.16 22.05 3.03
CA ALA A 334 11.96 20.99 2.41
C ALA A 334 12.45 19.92 3.40
N ALA A 335 12.62 20.28 4.68
CA ALA A 335 13.05 19.36 5.74
C ALA A 335 12.04 18.24 6.04
N GLN A 336 10.74 18.47 5.79
CA GLN A 336 9.70 17.45 6.02
C GLN A 336 9.62 16.45 4.87
N VAL A 337 9.86 16.91 3.63
CA VAL A 337 9.78 16.08 2.42
C VAL A 337 11.09 15.38 2.08
N GLY A 338 12.23 15.93 2.52
CA GLY A 338 13.56 15.37 2.26
C GLY A 338 13.70 13.89 2.66
N PRO A 339 13.35 13.50 3.91
CA PRO A 339 13.41 12.10 4.33
C PRO A 339 12.47 11.17 3.55
N LEU A 340 11.35 11.69 3.04
CA LEU A 340 10.43 10.91 2.22
C LEU A 340 11.04 10.65 0.83
N ARG A 341 11.60 11.70 0.20
CA ARG A 341 12.28 11.61 -1.08
C ARG A 341 13.45 10.64 -1.03
N GLN A 342 14.35 10.86 -0.07
CA GLN A 342 15.56 10.05 0.10
C GLN A 342 15.21 8.57 0.22
N LEU A 343 14.21 8.24 1.04
CA LEU A 343 13.79 6.86 1.19
C LEU A 343 13.32 6.24 -0.13
N VAL A 344 12.38 6.89 -0.82
CA VAL A 344 11.77 6.33 -2.03
C VAL A 344 12.80 6.21 -3.16
N GLU A 345 13.67 7.21 -3.34
CA GLU A 345 14.76 7.15 -4.33
C GLU A 345 15.74 6.01 -4.04
N VAL A 346 16.17 5.86 -2.78
CA VAL A 346 17.10 4.79 -2.38
C VAL A 346 16.46 3.42 -2.55
N ALA A 347 15.19 3.26 -2.17
CA ALA A 347 14.44 2.02 -2.35
C ALA A 347 14.27 1.68 -3.83
N ALA A 348 13.83 2.63 -4.65
CA ALA A 348 13.63 2.44 -6.09
C ALA A 348 14.94 2.11 -6.82
N ALA A 349 16.02 2.83 -6.51
CA ALA A 349 17.34 2.55 -7.07
C ALA A 349 17.85 1.16 -6.68
N THR A 350 17.67 0.76 -5.42
CA THR A 350 18.05 -0.59 -4.94
C THR A 350 17.25 -1.67 -5.66
N ILE A 351 15.93 -1.46 -5.84
CA ILE A 351 15.06 -2.39 -6.58
C ILE A 351 15.53 -2.51 -8.03
N ALA A 352 15.78 -1.39 -8.70
CA ALA A 352 16.26 -1.38 -10.08
C ALA A 352 17.62 -2.09 -10.24
N GLU A 353 18.59 -1.77 -9.38
CA GLU A 353 19.94 -2.37 -9.39
C GLU A 353 19.88 -3.90 -9.25
N GLU A 354 19.15 -4.42 -8.26
CA GLU A 354 19.09 -5.87 -8.03
C GLU A 354 18.22 -6.60 -9.07
N VAL A 355 17.13 -5.99 -9.56
CA VAL A 355 16.33 -6.56 -10.65
C VAL A 355 17.19 -6.72 -11.90
N GLU A 356 17.90 -5.66 -12.31
CA GLU A 356 18.80 -5.68 -13.47
C GLU A 356 19.89 -6.75 -13.29
N LYS A 357 20.58 -6.75 -12.14
CA LYS A 357 21.65 -7.71 -11.85
C LYS A 357 21.20 -9.16 -11.94
N ILE A 358 20.03 -9.49 -11.36
CA ILE A 358 19.51 -10.86 -11.35
C ILE A 358 19.05 -11.26 -12.74
N GLU A 359 18.33 -10.39 -13.45
CA GLU A 359 17.83 -10.70 -14.79
C GLU A 359 18.93 -10.85 -15.82
N LEU A 360 19.95 -9.97 -15.79
CA LEU A 360 21.16 -10.13 -16.61
C LEU A 360 21.92 -11.41 -16.24
N GLY A 361 21.91 -11.82 -14.97
CA GLY A 361 22.48 -13.09 -14.53
C GLY A 361 21.74 -14.32 -15.04
N MET A 362 20.43 -14.21 -15.25
CA MET A 362 19.57 -15.28 -15.79
C MET A 362 19.61 -15.37 -17.32
N MET A 363 20.04 -14.32 -18.02
CA MET A 363 20.16 -14.36 -19.48
C MET A 363 21.25 -15.35 -19.90
N PRO A 364 20.99 -16.24 -20.88
CA PRO A 364 22.02 -17.12 -21.42
C PRO A 364 23.24 -16.32 -21.88
N GLY A 365 24.44 -16.74 -21.50
CA GLY A 365 25.69 -16.04 -21.83
C GLY A 365 25.84 -15.64 -23.33
N PRO A 366 25.41 -16.48 -24.30
CA PRO A 366 25.38 -16.09 -25.71
C PRO A 366 24.45 -14.91 -26.01
N VAL A 367 23.24 -14.88 -25.41
CA VAL A 367 22.27 -13.79 -25.58
C VAL A 367 22.82 -12.49 -25.01
N LEU A 368 23.39 -12.53 -23.80
CA LEU A 368 23.99 -11.36 -23.15
C LEU A 368 25.16 -10.80 -23.96
N LYS A 369 26.00 -11.67 -24.54
CA LYS A 369 27.09 -11.28 -25.43
C LYS A 369 26.59 -10.63 -26.72
N ILE A 370 25.46 -11.07 -27.24
CA ILE A 370 24.84 -10.50 -28.44
C ILE A 370 24.21 -9.15 -28.10
N PHE A 371 23.43 -9.05 -27.02
CA PHE A 371 22.90 -7.78 -26.50
C PHE A 371 24.00 -6.74 -26.33
N ARG A 372 25.08 -7.06 -25.60
CA ARG A 372 26.21 -6.15 -25.37
C ARG A 372 26.97 -5.76 -26.65
N LYS A 373 26.92 -6.59 -27.69
CA LYS A 373 27.56 -6.31 -28.99
C LYS A 373 26.67 -5.51 -29.94
N LEU A 374 25.37 -5.77 -29.94
CA LEU A 374 24.39 -5.13 -30.82
C LEU A 374 23.90 -3.79 -30.27
N ILE A 375 23.98 -3.58 -28.95
CA ILE A 375 23.40 -2.41 -28.30
C ILE A 375 24.48 -1.58 -27.58
N PRO A 376 25.49 -1.01 -28.28
CA PRO A 376 26.26 0.10 -27.71
C PRO A 376 25.42 1.39 -27.61
N SER A 377 24.41 1.53 -28.46
CA SER A 377 23.60 2.74 -28.66
C SER A 377 22.32 2.82 -27.82
N GLY A 378 21.86 1.71 -27.23
CA GLY A 378 20.55 1.62 -26.56
C GLY A 378 19.36 1.39 -27.50
N GLN A 379 19.60 1.34 -28.82
CA GLN A 379 18.56 1.26 -29.84
C GLN A 379 18.80 0.10 -30.79
N LEU A 380 17.73 -0.57 -31.21
CA LEU A 380 17.75 -1.66 -32.19
C LEU A 380 16.98 -1.25 -33.45
N THR A 381 17.54 -1.58 -34.60
CA THR A 381 16.79 -1.62 -35.85
C THR A 381 15.82 -2.80 -35.88
N TRP A 382 14.81 -2.74 -36.75
CA TRP A 382 13.85 -3.84 -36.92
C TRP A 382 14.51 -5.17 -37.29
N ASP A 383 15.54 -5.15 -38.14
CA ASP A 383 16.28 -6.36 -38.53
C ASP A 383 17.08 -6.94 -37.36
N GLU A 384 17.64 -6.09 -36.50
CA GLU A 384 18.33 -6.53 -35.28
C GLU A 384 17.36 -7.14 -34.28
N LEU A 385 16.17 -6.56 -34.11
CA LEU A 385 15.07 -7.12 -33.32
C LEU A 385 14.65 -8.50 -33.80
N VAL A 386 14.41 -8.66 -35.10
CA VAL A 386 14.03 -9.94 -35.70
C VAL A 386 15.11 -11.00 -35.47
N ARG A 387 16.39 -10.64 -35.69
CA ARG A 387 17.51 -11.54 -35.41
C ARG A 387 17.60 -11.92 -33.94
N LEU A 388 17.35 -10.96 -33.05
CA LEU A 388 17.40 -11.17 -31.62
C LEU A 388 16.27 -12.09 -31.14
N LEU A 389 15.05 -11.94 -31.68
CA LEU A 389 13.94 -12.86 -31.44
C LEU A 389 14.22 -14.28 -31.95
N HIS A 390 14.80 -14.44 -33.15
CA HIS A 390 15.22 -15.76 -33.64
C HIS A 390 16.34 -16.41 -32.80
N LEU A 391 17.22 -15.59 -32.22
CA LEU A 391 18.25 -16.10 -31.31
C LEU A 391 17.67 -16.55 -29.97
N LEU A 392 16.64 -15.86 -29.49
CA LEU A 392 15.94 -16.20 -28.25
C LEU A 392 15.03 -17.42 -28.43
N ASP A 393 14.39 -17.55 -29.60
CA ASP A 393 13.57 -18.69 -29.97
C ASP A 393 13.77 -19.05 -31.46
N PRO A 394 14.64 -20.04 -31.74
CA PRO A 394 14.90 -20.50 -33.10
C PRO A 394 13.70 -21.14 -33.80
N GLN A 395 12.62 -21.47 -33.06
CA GLN A 395 11.42 -22.09 -33.64
C GLN A 395 10.43 -21.05 -34.19
N LEU A 396 10.57 -19.77 -33.82
CA LEU A 396 9.74 -18.73 -34.41
C LEU A 396 10.05 -18.61 -35.90
N GLU A 397 9.03 -18.70 -36.75
CA GLU A 397 9.18 -18.44 -38.18
C GLU A 397 9.27 -16.93 -38.44
N GLY A 398 10.01 -16.51 -39.47
CA GLY A 398 10.28 -15.09 -39.74
C GLY A 398 9.02 -14.22 -39.88
N ASP A 399 7.93 -14.78 -40.42
CA ASP A 399 6.66 -14.07 -40.55
C ASP A 399 5.90 -13.95 -39.22
N GLN A 400 6.06 -14.91 -38.30
CA GLN A 400 5.50 -14.83 -36.96
C GLN A 400 6.19 -13.73 -36.14
N VAL A 401 7.52 -13.65 -36.24
CA VAL A 401 8.33 -12.60 -35.61
C VAL A 401 7.92 -11.21 -36.11
N LYS A 402 7.82 -11.04 -37.43
CA LYS A 402 7.39 -9.77 -38.03
C LYS A 402 5.98 -9.39 -37.61
N LYS A 403 5.04 -10.34 -37.57
CA LYS A 403 3.67 -10.09 -37.12
C LYS A 403 3.61 -9.70 -35.66
N PHE A 404 4.38 -10.38 -34.80
CA PHE A 404 4.49 -10.04 -33.38
C PHE A 404 5.04 -8.62 -33.18
N LEU A 405 6.16 -8.29 -33.85
CA LEU A 405 6.74 -6.96 -33.77
C LEU A 405 5.82 -5.88 -34.35
N SER A 406 5.10 -6.15 -35.45
CA SER A 406 4.16 -5.18 -36.06
C SER A 406 2.91 -4.93 -35.22
N ASN A 407 2.53 -5.88 -34.37
CA ASN A 407 1.46 -5.67 -33.39
C ASN A 407 1.94 -4.88 -32.18
N ALA A 408 3.23 -4.98 -31.87
CA ALA A 408 3.86 -4.35 -30.72
C ALA A 408 4.33 -2.91 -30.99
N PHE A 409 4.81 -2.66 -32.20
CA PHE A 409 5.42 -1.41 -32.61
C PHE A 409 4.70 -0.87 -33.84
N SER A 410 4.32 0.41 -33.79
CA SER A 410 3.42 1.02 -34.77
C SER A 410 4.06 1.22 -36.14
N GLU A 411 5.41 1.30 -36.23
CA GLU A 411 6.13 1.54 -37.49
C GLU A 411 7.50 0.81 -37.54
N PRO A 412 7.84 0.12 -38.65
CA PRO A 412 9.09 -0.63 -38.79
C PRO A 412 10.36 0.23 -39.02
N GLU A 413 10.22 1.54 -39.16
CA GLU A 413 11.33 2.48 -39.42
C GLU A 413 11.84 3.17 -38.14
N VAL A 414 11.19 2.96 -37.00
CA VAL A 414 11.59 3.57 -35.73
C VAL A 414 12.64 2.68 -35.05
N LEU A 415 13.77 3.28 -34.66
CA LEU A 415 14.74 2.66 -33.77
C LEU A 415 14.03 2.32 -32.46
N VAL A 416 13.94 1.02 -32.15
CA VAL A 416 13.24 0.53 -30.97
C VAL A 416 14.17 0.60 -29.77
N ASP A 417 13.69 1.22 -28.69
CA ASP A 417 14.41 1.24 -27.43
C ASP A 417 14.52 -0.19 -26.88
N CYS A 418 15.74 -0.61 -26.55
CA CYS A 418 16.00 -1.96 -26.09
C CYS A 418 15.24 -2.31 -24.81
N SER A 419 14.97 -1.32 -23.97
CA SER A 419 14.18 -1.50 -22.75
C SER A 419 12.71 -1.78 -23.07
N GLU A 420 12.11 -1.11 -24.09
CA GLU A 420 10.76 -1.43 -24.58
C GLU A 420 10.67 -2.83 -25.19
N PHE A 421 11.69 -3.25 -25.93
CA PHE A 421 11.70 -4.59 -26.51
C PHE A 421 11.90 -5.69 -25.46
N LEU A 422 12.79 -5.47 -24.48
CA LEU A 422 12.95 -6.38 -23.36
C LEU A 422 11.64 -6.53 -22.58
N LEU A 423 10.91 -5.44 -22.35
CA LEU A 423 9.56 -5.48 -21.78
C LEU A 423 8.59 -6.31 -22.64
N LEU A 424 8.62 -6.15 -23.96
CA LEU A 424 7.72 -6.87 -24.84
C LEU A 424 7.96 -8.39 -24.80
N ILE A 425 9.21 -8.83 -24.77
CA ILE A 425 9.56 -10.24 -24.57
C ILE A 425 9.16 -10.71 -23.17
N TRP A 426 9.29 -9.82 -22.19
CA TRP A 426 9.07 -10.14 -20.78
C TRP A 426 7.59 -10.27 -20.41
N GLU A 427 6.76 -9.33 -20.86
CA GLU A 427 5.30 -9.31 -20.71
C GLU A 427 4.63 -10.27 -21.69
N GLY A 428 5.22 -10.42 -22.88
CA GLY A 428 4.74 -11.23 -23.99
C GLY A 428 5.21 -12.68 -24.00
N ARG A 429 5.55 -13.29 -22.84
CA ARG A 429 5.44 -14.75 -22.71
C ARG A 429 4.01 -15.11 -22.27
N PRO A 430 3.03 -15.25 -23.18
CA PRO A 430 1.98 -16.20 -22.90
C PRO A 430 2.68 -17.54 -22.69
N THR A 431 2.21 -18.33 -21.74
CA THR A 431 2.35 -19.77 -21.85
C THR A 431 1.82 -20.19 -23.22
N VAL A 432 2.70 -20.30 -24.22
CA VAL A 432 2.41 -20.78 -25.59
C VAL A 432 1.99 -22.28 -25.59
N CYS A 433 1.77 -22.88 -24.42
CA CYS A 433 1.27 -24.25 -24.26
C CYS A 433 -0.25 -24.37 -24.04
N GLN A 434 -1.06 -23.36 -24.34
CA GLN A 434 -2.52 -23.54 -24.44
C GLN A 434 -3.09 -22.86 -25.70
N ALA A 435 -2.64 -23.32 -26.87
CA ALA A 435 -3.53 -23.35 -28.02
C ALA A 435 -4.59 -24.41 -27.71
N SER A 436 -5.80 -23.98 -27.33
CA SER A 436 -6.95 -24.86 -27.28
C SER A 436 -7.21 -25.40 -28.68
N THR A 437 -6.88 -26.67 -28.90
CA THR A 437 -7.54 -27.49 -29.90
C THR A 437 -9.01 -27.62 -29.51
N THR A 438 -9.80 -26.64 -29.93
CA THR A 438 -11.25 -26.78 -30.11
C THR A 438 -11.48 -27.00 -31.58
N MET A 439 -11.68 -28.27 -31.95
CA MET A 439 -12.62 -28.67 -33.00
C MET A 439 -14.01 -28.75 -32.39
#